data_AF-A0A919G8S2-F1
#
_entry.id   AF-A0A919G8S2-F1
#
_cell.length_a   1.000
_cell.length_b   1.000
_cell.length_c   1.000
_cell.angle_alpha   90.00
_cell.angle_beta   90.00
_cell.angle_gamma   90.00
#
_symmetry.space_group_name_H-M   'P 1'
#
loop_
_entity.id
_entity.type
_entity.pdbx_description
1 polymer ?
#
loop_
_entity_poly.entity_id
_entity_poly.type
_entity_poly.pdbx_seq_one_letter_code
_entity_poly.pdbx_strand_id
1 'polypeptide(L)'
;MSTIDQRHAPVNTEPMRQAFAHEAVVAMEADGDIRALGAAITVALCGHWEHDPPCPLAPHHTAAERFGAKIRLRVLFATDPAAEADVRGRIEGALARTGLNGPDGVTTRWQVHSARPSPVREDEAEHAERLVQA
;
A
#
# COMPACT_ATOMS: atom_id res chain seq x y z
N MET A 1 -26.07 25.18 45.66
CA MET A 1 -25.17 24.01 45.73
C MET A 1 -24.94 23.56 44.32
N SER A 2 -23.74 23.84 43.81
CA SER A 2 -23.38 23.81 42.39
C SER A 2 -23.14 22.40 41.86
N THR A 3 -23.63 22.20 40.65
CA THR A 3 -23.33 21.16 39.67
C THR A 3 -21.83 21.00 39.42
N ILE A 4 -21.33 19.77 39.39
CA ILE A 4 -20.09 19.35 38.71
C ILE A 4 -20.47 17.99 38.06
N ASP A 5 -20.94 17.97 36.82
CA ASP A 5 -20.15 17.94 35.58
C ASP A 5 -19.26 16.69 35.50
N GLN A 6 -19.88 15.57 35.12
CA GLN A 6 -19.20 14.35 34.69
C GLN A 6 -18.61 14.61 33.30
N ARG A 7 -17.36 15.07 33.28
CA ARG A 7 -16.55 15.12 32.06
C ARG A 7 -16.35 13.70 31.52
N HIS A 8 -17.17 13.32 30.55
CA HIS A 8 -16.82 12.29 29.57
C HIS A 8 -15.50 12.71 28.92
N ALA A 9 -14.42 12.00 29.25
CA ALA A 9 -13.23 12.07 28.41
C ALA A 9 -13.60 11.53 27.02
N PRO A 10 -13.20 12.17 25.91
CA PRO A 10 -13.33 11.55 24.61
C PRO A 10 -12.48 10.28 24.62
N VAL A 11 -13.09 9.13 24.35
CA VAL A 11 -12.33 7.96 23.90
C VAL A 11 -11.67 8.43 22.62
N ASN A 12 -10.34 8.56 22.63
CA ASN A 12 -9.58 8.76 21.41
C ASN A 12 -9.74 7.47 20.61
N THR A 13 -10.77 7.40 19.77
CA THR A 13 -10.91 6.36 18.74
C THR A 13 -9.90 6.71 17.65
N GLU A 14 -8.60 6.64 17.98
CA GLU A 14 -7.61 6.55 16.94
C GLU A 14 -7.96 5.28 16.16
N PRO A 15 -8.15 5.38 14.83
CA PRO A 15 -8.44 4.20 14.04
C PRO A 15 -7.28 3.23 14.19
N MET A 16 -7.50 2.14 14.93
CA MET A 16 -6.51 1.10 15.13
C MET A 16 -6.24 0.43 13.79
N ARG A 17 -5.13 0.81 13.16
CA ARG A 17 -4.71 0.23 11.89
C ARG A 17 -4.52 -1.27 12.06
N GLN A 18 -4.93 -2.03 11.06
CA GLN A 18 -4.65 -3.45 10.93
C GLN A 18 -3.78 -3.67 9.70
N ALA A 19 -2.95 -4.70 9.77
CA ALA A 19 -2.12 -5.10 8.64
C ALA A 19 -2.91 -5.96 7.66
N PHE A 20 -2.77 -5.64 6.39
CA PHE A 20 -3.37 -6.34 5.28
C PHE A 20 -2.32 -6.62 4.22
N ALA A 21 -2.63 -7.59 3.37
CA ALA A 21 -1.76 -7.92 2.26
C ALA A 21 -2.52 -8.04 0.94
N HIS A 22 -1.86 -7.62 -0.13
CA HIS A 22 -2.35 -7.69 -1.50
C HIS A 22 -1.27 -8.31 -2.36
N GLU A 23 -1.65 -9.24 -3.24
CA GLU A 23 -0.71 -9.83 -4.19
C GLU A 23 -1.16 -9.56 -5.61
N ALA A 24 -0.19 -9.35 -6.50
CA ALA A 24 -0.45 -9.12 -7.90
C ALA A 24 0.58 -9.80 -8.79
N VAL A 25 0.19 -10.06 -10.03
CA VAL A 25 1.07 -10.54 -11.09
C VAL A 25 0.88 -9.61 -12.28
N VAL A 26 1.99 -9.09 -12.79
CA VAL A 26 2.01 -8.26 -14.00
C VAL A 26 2.97 -8.87 -15.03
N ALA A 27 2.67 -8.68 -16.31
CA ALA A 27 3.66 -8.86 -17.38
C ALA A 27 4.47 -7.59 -17.56
N MET A 28 5.77 -7.74 -17.77
CA MET A 28 6.71 -6.65 -18.01
C MET A 28 7.83 -7.15 -18.91
N GLU A 29 8.24 -6.30 -19.87
CA GLU A 29 9.40 -6.55 -20.71
C GLU A 29 10.66 -6.83 -19.86
N ALA A 30 11.61 -7.56 -20.44
CA ALA A 30 12.77 -8.09 -19.72
C ALA A 30 13.65 -6.98 -19.11
N ASP A 31 13.72 -5.83 -19.77
CA ASP A 31 14.49 -4.64 -19.38
C ASP A 31 13.67 -3.61 -18.57
N GLY A 32 12.37 -3.88 -18.36
CA GLY A 32 11.51 -2.98 -17.57
C GLY A 32 11.94 -2.88 -16.11
N ASP A 33 11.94 -1.66 -15.57
CA ASP A 33 12.30 -1.40 -14.18
C ASP A 33 11.19 -1.87 -13.23
N ILE A 34 11.44 -2.98 -12.54
CA ILE A 34 10.48 -3.55 -11.59
C ILE A 34 10.11 -2.59 -10.45
N ARG A 35 10.99 -1.61 -10.15
CA ARG A 35 10.76 -0.61 -9.10
C ARG A 35 9.66 0.38 -9.49
N ALA A 36 9.37 0.53 -10.78
CA ALA A 36 8.30 1.40 -11.28
C ALA A 36 6.92 0.98 -10.74
N LEU A 37 6.72 -0.31 -10.47
CA LEU A 37 5.47 -0.83 -9.90
C LEU A 37 5.26 -0.36 -8.46
N GLY A 38 6.30 -0.47 -7.62
CA GLY A 38 6.28 0.03 -6.26
C GLY A 38 6.09 1.55 -6.24
N ALA A 39 6.79 2.28 -7.11
CA ALA A 39 6.62 3.72 -7.26
C ALA A 39 5.18 4.11 -7.66
N ALA A 40 4.54 3.36 -8.57
CA ALA A 40 3.15 3.61 -8.95
C ALA A 40 2.18 3.41 -7.78
N ILE A 41 2.40 2.36 -6.98
CA ILE A 41 1.61 2.09 -5.76
C ILE A 41 1.83 3.21 -4.73
N THR A 42 3.08 3.60 -4.48
CA THR A 42 3.39 4.69 -3.55
C THR A 42 2.75 6.00 -3.97
N VAL A 43 2.78 6.35 -5.27
CA VAL A 43 2.09 7.55 -5.78
C VAL A 43 0.57 7.45 -5.57
N ALA A 44 -0.03 6.28 -5.76
CA ALA A 44 -1.48 6.11 -5.56
C ALA A 44 -1.90 6.17 -4.08
N LEU A 45 -1.05 5.68 -3.16
CA LEU A 45 -1.36 5.62 -1.73
C LEU A 45 -0.95 6.89 -0.98
N CYS A 46 0.25 7.40 -1.22
CA CYS A 46 0.76 8.62 -0.59
C CYS A 46 0.31 9.90 -1.30
N GLY A 47 -0.21 9.79 -2.53
CA GLY A 47 -0.55 10.96 -3.35
C GLY A 47 0.70 11.71 -3.83
N HIS A 48 0.69 13.04 -3.70
CA HIS A 48 1.75 13.92 -4.13
C HIS A 48 2.74 14.18 -2.99
N TRP A 49 3.64 13.24 -2.70
CA TRP A 49 4.93 13.36 -2.00
C TRP A 49 5.16 14.38 -0.83
N GLU A 50 4.13 14.98 -0.25
CA GLU A 50 4.20 16.00 0.80
C GLU A 50 3.17 15.69 1.89
N HIS A 51 3.36 14.54 2.55
CA HIS A 51 2.93 14.41 3.93
C HIS A 51 4.16 14.02 4.75
N ASP A 52 4.29 14.59 5.95
CA ASP A 52 5.33 14.14 6.86
C ASP A 52 5.14 12.64 7.16
N PRO A 53 6.22 11.84 7.16
CA PRO A 53 6.14 10.46 7.61
C PRO A 53 5.63 10.37 9.06
N PRO A 54 4.83 9.35 9.40
CA PRO A 54 4.37 8.24 8.57
C PRO A 54 3.22 8.59 7.61
N CYS A 55 3.04 7.79 6.55
CA CYS A 55 1.90 7.96 5.65
C CYS A 55 0.58 7.89 6.42
N PRO A 56 -0.25 8.95 6.41
CA PRO A 56 -1.45 8.99 7.21
C PRO A 56 -2.52 8.02 6.70
N LEU A 57 -2.51 7.71 5.39
CA LEU A 57 -3.52 6.86 4.74
C LEU A 57 -3.24 5.37 4.96
N ALA A 58 -2.04 4.93 4.58
CA ALA A 58 -1.62 3.54 4.70
C ALA A 58 -0.09 3.41 4.63
N PRO A 59 0.63 3.32 5.77
CA PRO A 59 2.00 2.83 5.78
C PRO A 59 2.06 1.51 5.00
N HIS A 60 2.96 1.41 4.04
CA HIS A 60 3.01 0.27 3.13
C HIS A 60 4.42 -0.09 2.69
N HIS A 61 4.57 -1.33 2.27
CA HIS A 61 5.76 -1.88 1.66
C HIS A 61 5.37 -2.68 0.43
N THR A 62 6.11 -2.51 -0.67
CA THR A 62 5.95 -3.32 -1.88
C THR A 62 7.24 -4.09 -2.15
N ALA A 63 7.16 -5.42 -2.10
CA ALA A 63 8.19 -6.29 -2.65
C ALA A 63 7.79 -6.72 -4.06
N ALA A 64 8.77 -6.78 -4.97
CA ALA A 64 8.59 -7.20 -6.35
C ALA A 64 9.69 -8.18 -6.75
N GLU A 65 9.30 -9.30 -7.35
CA GLU A 65 10.23 -10.35 -7.77
C GLU A 65 9.95 -10.77 -9.21
N ARG A 66 11.00 -10.86 -10.03
CA ARG A 66 10.90 -11.20 -11.45
C ARG A 66 11.00 -12.71 -11.66
N PHE A 67 10.04 -13.24 -12.42
CA PHE A 67 9.98 -14.63 -12.87
C PHE A 67 9.77 -14.64 -14.39
N GLY A 68 10.87 -14.61 -15.15
CA GLY A 68 10.83 -14.45 -16.61
C GLY A 68 10.19 -13.11 -17.01
N ALA A 69 9.14 -13.18 -17.85
CA ALA A 69 8.38 -12.00 -18.30
C ALA A 69 7.29 -11.53 -17.31
N LYS A 70 7.19 -12.16 -16.13
CA LYS A 70 6.20 -11.80 -15.10
C LYS A 70 6.88 -11.26 -13.86
N ILE A 71 6.25 -10.28 -13.23
CA ILE A 71 6.63 -9.80 -11.90
C ILE A 71 5.54 -10.20 -10.92
N ARG A 72 5.93 -10.84 -9.82
CA ARG A 72 5.06 -11.07 -8.67
C ARG A 72 5.26 -9.93 -7.68
N LEU A 73 4.17 -9.31 -7.26
CA LEU A 73 4.17 -8.26 -6.26
C LEU A 73 3.54 -8.76 -4.96
N ARG A 74 4.13 -8.31 -3.86
CA ARG A 74 3.63 -8.47 -2.51
C ARG A 74 3.55 -7.09 -1.87
N VAL A 75 2.32 -6.63 -1.60
CA VAL A 75 2.08 -5.35 -0.94
C VAL A 75 1.58 -5.62 0.47
N LEU A 76 2.36 -5.23 1.47
CA LEU A 76 1.92 -5.15 2.86
C LEU A 76 1.50 -3.71 3.15
N PHE A 77 0.38 -3.50 3.82
CA PHE A 77 -0.07 -2.17 4.20
C PHE A 77 -0.84 -2.22 5.52
N ALA A 78 -0.80 -1.12 6.27
CA ALA A 78 -1.58 -0.95 7.49
C ALA A 78 -2.59 0.17 7.32
N THR A 79 -3.86 -0.06 7.61
CA THR A 79 -4.91 0.96 7.52
C THR A 79 -6.09 0.63 8.43
N ASP A 80 -7.02 1.56 8.63
CA ASP A 80 -8.29 1.27 9.30
C ASP A 80 -9.03 0.17 8.50
N PRO A 81 -9.56 -0.89 9.15
CA PRO A 81 -10.34 -1.92 8.45
C PRO A 81 -11.46 -1.37 7.56
N ALA A 82 -12.09 -0.26 7.94
CA ALA A 82 -13.11 0.42 7.13
C ALA A 82 -12.53 1.02 5.83
N ALA A 83 -11.24 1.32 5.78
CA ALA A 83 -10.53 1.85 4.62
C ALA A 83 -9.83 0.76 3.78
N GLU A 84 -9.86 -0.50 4.19
CA GLU A 84 -9.16 -1.60 3.49
C GLU A 84 -9.54 -1.66 2.00
N ALA A 85 -10.84 -1.64 1.70
CA ALA A 85 -11.34 -1.73 0.33
C ALA A 85 -10.85 -0.57 -0.54
N ASP A 86 -10.81 0.65 0.01
CA ASP A 86 -10.34 1.83 -0.70
C ASP A 86 -8.84 1.76 -1.00
N VAL A 87 -8.03 1.31 -0.03
CA VAL A 87 -6.59 1.12 -0.22
C VAL A 87 -6.31 0.07 -1.29
N ARG A 88 -7.06 -1.05 -1.29
CA ARG A 88 -6.96 -2.08 -2.34
C ARG A 88 -7.34 -1.53 -3.71
N GLY A 89 -8.44 -0.77 -3.80
CA GLY A 89 -8.87 -0.14 -5.05
C GLY A 89 -7.80 0.81 -5.63
N ARG A 90 -7.08 1.54 -4.77
CA ARG A 90 -5.96 2.39 -5.20
C ARG A 90 -4.76 1.57 -5.70
N ILE A 91 -4.41 0.48 -5.03
CA ILE A 91 -3.35 -0.44 -5.47
C ILE A 91 -3.70 -1.02 -6.85
N GLU A 92 -4.92 -1.56 -7.00
CA GLU A 92 -5.40 -2.12 -8.26
C GLU A 92 -5.44 -1.06 -9.37
N GLY A 93 -5.95 0.14 -9.07
CA GLY A 93 -5.97 1.27 -10.00
C GLY A 93 -4.58 1.71 -10.45
N ALA A 94 -3.58 1.67 -9.56
CA ALA A 94 -2.19 1.96 -9.91
C ALA A 94 -1.63 0.91 -10.89
N LEU A 95 -1.89 -0.37 -10.64
CA LEU A 95 -1.42 -1.48 -11.48
C LEU A 95 -2.17 -1.60 -12.80
N ALA A 96 -3.41 -1.12 -12.88
CA ALA A 96 -4.20 -1.09 -14.12
C ALA A 96 -3.67 -0.07 -15.15
N ARG A 97 -2.80 0.86 -14.74
CA ARG A 97 -2.12 1.78 -15.65
C ARG A 97 -1.17 1.00 -16.57
N THR A 98 -0.92 1.53 -17.77
CA THR A 98 -0.01 0.90 -18.76
C THR A 98 1.47 1.19 -18.51
N GLY A 99 1.81 1.96 -17.47
CA GLY A 99 3.17 2.35 -17.19
C GLY A 99 3.32 3.55 -16.26
N LEU A 100 4.58 3.83 -15.91
CA LEU A 100 5.01 5.01 -15.15
C LEU A 100 6.26 5.60 -15.80
N ASN A 101 6.32 6.93 -15.87
CA ASN A 101 7.51 7.65 -16.28
C ASN A 101 8.50 7.70 -15.11
N GLY A 102 9.71 7.19 -15.34
CA GLY A 102 10.82 7.32 -14.42
C GLY A 102 11.38 8.74 -14.37
N PRO A 103 12.17 9.06 -13.33
CA PRO A 103 12.85 10.35 -13.22
C PRO A 103 13.92 10.56 -14.30
N ASP A 104 14.35 9.48 -14.97
CA ASP A 104 15.22 9.47 -16.14
C ASP A 104 14.49 9.78 -17.47
N GLY A 105 13.18 10.01 -17.42
CA GLY A 105 12.35 10.24 -18.59
C GLY A 105 11.94 8.96 -19.33
N VAL A 106 12.33 7.78 -18.84
CA VAL A 106 12.00 6.49 -19.46
C VAL A 106 10.66 5.98 -18.92
N THR A 107 9.74 5.62 -19.81
CA THR A 107 8.48 4.98 -19.42
C THR A 107 8.68 3.49 -19.23
N THR A 108 8.54 2.99 -18.00
CA THR A 108 8.39 1.55 -17.77
C THR A 108 6.94 1.14 -18.00
N ARG A 109 6.72 0.12 -18.82
CA ARG A 109 5.37 -0.39 -19.16
C ARG A 109 5.13 -1.75 -18.53
N TRP A 110 3.87 -2.04 -18.23
CA TRP A 110 3.43 -3.35 -17.75
C TRP A 110 1.96 -3.59 -18.10
N GLN A 111 1.51 -4.82 -17.89
CA GLN A 111 0.11 -5.22 -17.98
C GLN A 111 -0.26 -6.10 -16.79
N VAL A 112 -1.33 -5.75 -16.07
CA VAL A 112 -1.82 -6.58 -14.96
C VAL A 112 -2.46 -7.87 -15.47
N HIS A 113 -2.08 -8.99 -14.84
CA HIS A 113 -2.69 -10.31 -15.07
C HIS A 113 -3.66 -10.67 -13.95
N SER A 114 -3.29 -10.39 -12.71
CA SER A 114 -4.12 -10.64 -11.53
C SER A 114 -3.73 -9.70 -10.41
N ALA A 115 -4.70 -9.28 -9.60
CA ALA A 115 -4.50 -8.56 -8.35
C ALA A 115 -5.60 -9.04 -7.39
N ARG A 116 -5.25 -9.39 -6.15
CA ARG A 116 -6.23 -9.89 -5.18
C ARG A 116 -5.81 -9.68 -3.73
N PRO A 117 -6.80 -9.62 -2.81
CA PRO A 117 -6.55 -9.81 -1.39
C PRO A 117 -5.84 -11.13 -1.08
N SER A 118 -5.07 -11.11 0.00
CA SER A 118 -4.32 -12.26 0.48
C SER A 118 -4.07 -12.10 1.98
N PRO A 119 -3.96 -13.20 2.74
CA PRO A 119 -3.60 -13.12 4.15
C PRO A 119 -2.17 -12.59 4.31
N VAL A 120 -1.88 -11.89 5.41
CA VAL A 120 -0.51 -11.67 5.88
C VAL A 120 0.07 -13.03 6.28
N ARG A 121 1.28 -13.35 5.83
CA ARG A 121 1.94 -14.63 6.13
C ARG A 121 2.69 -14.54 7.45
N GLU A 122 2.98 -15.68 8.07
CA GLU A 122 3.70 -15.74 9.36
C GLU A 122 5.09 -15.11 9.27
N ASP A 123 5.82 -15.31 8.16
CA ASP A 123 7.12 -14.70 7.90
C ASP A 123 7.06 -13.19 7.64
N GLU A 124 5.86 -12.64 7.45
CA GLU A 124 5.61 -11.22 7.23
C GLU A 124 5.13 -10.50 8.49
N ALA A 125 4.82 -11.23 9.56
CA ALA A 125 4.16 -10.70 10.77
C ALA A 125 4.93 -9.54 11.41
N GLU A 126 6.25 -9.68 11.58
CA GLU A 126 7.09 -8.65 12.17
C GLU A 126 7.11 -7.36 11.32
N HIS A 127 7.08 -7.50 9.99
CA HIS A 127 7.03 -6.35 9.10
C HIS A 127 5.64 -5.69 9.11
N ALA A 128 4.58 -6.50 9.12
CA ALA A 128 3.21 -6.04 9.26
C ALA A 128 3.02 -5.23 10.56
N GLU A 129 3.56 -5.69 11.68
CA GLU A 129 3.52 -4.97 12.96
C GLU A 129 4.23 -3.62 12.88
N ARG A 130 5.40 -3.55 12.26
CA ARG A 130 6.08 -2.26 12.04
C ARG A 130 5.24 -1.27 11.23
N LEU A 131 4.47 -1.73 10.25
CA LEU A 131 3.58 -0.86 9.48
C LEU A 131 2.38 -0.37 10.30
N VAL A 132 1.86 -1.20 11.20
CA VAL A 132 0.76 -0.81 12.11
C VAL A 132 1.21 0.30 13.07
N GLN A 133 2.45 0.22 13.56
CA GLN A 133 3.04 1.18 14.50
C GLN A 133 3.68 2.41 13.83
N ALA A 134 3.65 2.50 12.49
CA ALA A 134 4.33 3.54 11.74
C ALA A 134 3.68 4.91 11.93
#